data_AF-A0A5S6QH43-F1
#
_entry.id   AF-A0A5S6QH43-F1
#
_cell.length_a   1.000
_cell.length_b   1.000
_cell.length_c   1.000
_cell.angle_alpha   90.00
_cell.angle_beta   90.00
_cell.angle_gamma   90.00
#
_symmetry.space_group_name_H-M   'P 1'
#
loop_
_entity.id
_entity.type
_entity.pdbx_description
1 polymer ?
#
loop_
_entity_poly.entity_id
_entity_poly.type
_entity_poly.pdbx_seq_one_letter_code
_entity_poly.pdbx_strand_id
1 'polypeptide(L)'
;MKIVFILSIACLACTFAAESDERAMERIERILKPSAADEVMKAELQRRIYSHEEVCRKGKCKALHESLINGTETDKFNDTMKQYDACMEPCRKPVAREFDLLSEIGRKEDYWKNLMEVKEKMSLHDAVIYWTEIKEDFKNLEEEETKYELIQTTLRLTEEEQKQLEELESEIRKQDSICENGECETLRIPLLLQTEVKEAASRALQYSECMEKCKQVVAHKVKEAEELKAKEDWSKNMEEIRKDMSVLHAVTYYDLNKGYLD
;
A
#
# COMPACT_ATOMS: atom_id res chain seq x y z
N MET A 1 -46.80 -24.08 6.90
CA MET A 1 -45.78 -23.85 5.86
C MET A 1 -45.55 -22.36 5.51
N LYS A 2 -46.02 -21.38 6.32
CA LYS A 2 -45.67 -19.95 6.16
C LYS A 2 -44.72 -19.43 7.25
N ILE A 3 -44.74 -20.05 8.43
CA ILE A 3 -43.89 -19.68 9.57
C ILE A 3 -42.43 -20.12 9.36
N VAL A 4 -42.20 -21.24 8.67
CA VAL A 4 -40.84 -21.72 8.35
C VAL A 4 -40.13 -20.77 7.37
N PHE A 5 -40.82 -20.26 6.34
CA PHE A 5 -40.24 -19.32 5.38
C PHE A 5 -39.89 -17.94 5.97
N ILE A 6 -40.65 -17.44 6.95
CA ILE A 6 -40.35 -16.15 7.61
C ILE A 6 -39.11 -16.28 8.51
N LEU A 7 -38.96 -17.40 9.22
CA LEU A 7 -37.75 -17.70 10.00
C LEU A 7 -36.51 -17.87 9.11
N SER A 8 -36.66 -18.47 7.91
CA SER A 8 -35.55 -18.58 6.93
C SER A 8 -35.03 -17.22 6.46
N ILE A 9 -35.93 -16.26 6.18
CA ILE A 9 -35.58 -14.94 5.66
C ILE A 9 -34.94 -14.07 6.75
N ALA A 10 -35.44 -14.15 8.00
CA ALA A 10 -34.84 -13.44 9.13
C ALA A 10 -33.43 -13.97 9.45
N CYS A 11 -33.22 -15.29 9.40
CA CYS A 11 -31.88 -15.87 9.58
C CYS A 11 -30.90 -15.43 8.49
N LEU A 12 -31.33 -15.36 7.23
CA LEU A 12 -30.49 -14.89 6.12
C LEU A 12 -30.13 -13.40 6.27
N ALA A 13 -31.09 -12.55 6.65
CA ALA A 13 -30.81 -11.13 6.87
C ALA A 13 -29.83 -10.89 8.03
N CYS A 14 -29.95 -11.65 9.12
CA CYS A 14 -29.01 -11.58 10.24
C CYS A 14 -27.59 -12.07 9.86
N THR A 15 -27.48 -13.12 9.02
CA THR A 15 -26.16 -13.56 8.54
C THR A 15 -25.52 -12.55 7.60
N PHE A 16 -26.29 -11.90 6.72
CA PHE A 16 -25.76 -10.84 5.85
C PHE A 16 -25.33 -9.60 6.63
N ALA A 17 -26.08 -9.20 7.67
CA ALA A 17 -25.71 -8.09 8.54
C ALA A 17 -24.46 -8.40 9.38
N ALA A 18 -24.36 -9.63 9.91
CA ALA A 18 -23.16 -10.06 10.63
C ALA A 18 -21.92 -10.08 9.70
N GLU A 19 -22.06 -10.60 8.48
CA GLU A 19 -20.98 -10.64 7.49
C GLU A 19 -20.57 -9.23 7.00
N SER A 20 -21.50 -8.27 6.97
CA SER A 20 -21.17 -6.87 6.69
C SER A 20 -20.45 -6.19 7.85
N ASP A 21 -20.84 -6.50 9.09
CA ASP A 21 -20.22 -5.93 10.28
C ASP A 21 -18.82 -6.50 10.50
N GLU A 22 -18.59 -7.79 10.22
CA GLU A 22 -17.25 -8.39 10.25
C GLU A 22 -16.30 -7.71 9.25
N ARG A 23 -16.74 -7.54 8.00
CA ARG A 23 -15.96 -6.83 6.97
C ARG A 23 -15.72 -5.37 7.32
N ALA A 24 -16.72 -4.68 7.87
CA ALA A 24 -16.58 -3.31 8.34
C ALA A 24 -15.52 -3.25 9.45
N MET A 25 -15.57 -4.17 10.42
CA MET A 25 -14.61 -4.21 11.51
C MET A 25 -13.19 -4.52 11.04
N GLU A 26 -12.98 -5.41 10.07
CA GLU A 26 -11.64 -5.62 9.49
C GLU A 26 -11.04 -4.33 8.91
N ARG A 27 -11.87 -3.52 8.24
CA ARG A 27 -11.46 -2.20 7.73
C ARG A 27 -11.19 -1.22 8.87
N ILE A 28 -12.03 -1.21 9.91
CA ILE A 28 -11.82 -0.37 11.09
C ILE A 28 -10.53 -0.76 11.80
N GLU A 29 -10.20 -2.05 11.95
CA GLU A 29 -8.93 -2.49 12.53
C GLU A 29 -7.76 -1.96 11.70
N ARG A 30 -7.83 -2.04 10.37
CA ARG A 30 -6.79 -1.52 9.48
C ARG A 30 -6.52 -0.03 9.65
N ILE A 31 -7.55 0.75 9.97
CA ILE A 31 -7.46 2.21 10.14
C ILE A 31 -7.11 2.59 11.57
N LEU A 32 -7.77 2.01 12.57
CA LEU A 32 -7.79 2.53 13.95
C LEU A 32 -6.85 1.77 14.90
N LYS A 33 -6.57 0.49 14.65
CA LYS A 33 -5.71 -0.32 15.52
C LYS A 33 -4.27 0.21 15.45
N PRO A 34 -3.65 0.55 16.60
CA PRO A 34 -2.24 0.92 16.63
C PRO A 34 -1.35 -0.20 16.10
N SER A 35 -0.34 0.17 15.32
CA SER A 35 0.58 -0.77 14.66
C SER A 35 2.01 -0.25 14.65
N ALA A 36 2.99 -1.13 14.37
CA ALA A 36 4.37 -0.70 14.16
C ALA A 36 4.53 0.25 12.96
N ALA A 37 3.68 0.07 11.94
CA ALA A 37 3.58 0.95 10.78
C ALA A 37 3.17 2.39 11.17
N ASP A 38 2.34 2.55 12.22
CA ASP A 38 1.99 3.87 12.72
C ASP A 38 3.18 4.63 13.29
N GLU A 39 4.12 3.95 13.96
CA GLU A 39 5.34 4.59 14.47
C GLU A 39 6.28 5.02 13.34
N VAL A 40 6.38 4.21 12.28
CA VAL A 40 7.11 4.58 11.05
C VAL A 40 6.46 5.81 10.41
N MET A 41 5.13 5.83 10.31
CA MET A 41 4.37 6.95 9.74
C MET A 41 4.53 8.22 10.59
N LYS A 42 4.46 8.14 11.93
CA LYS A 42 4.72 9.26 12.83
C LYS A 42 6.10 9.86 12.60
N ALA A 43 7.14 9.02 12.57
CA ALA A 43 8.52 9.48 12.38
C ALA A 43 8.71 10.16 11.02
N GLU A 44 8.09 9.64 9.97
CA GLU A 44 8.09 10.24 8.63
C GLU A 44 7.40 11.61 8.60
N LEU A 45 6.18 11.69 9.14
CA LEU A 45 5.40 12.94 9.21
C LEU A 45 6.14 14.01 10.00
N GLN A 46 6.70 13.65 11.15
CA GLN A 46 7.52 14.54 11.95
C GLN A 46 8.74 15.05 11.18
N ARG A 47 9.42 14.19 10.41
CA ARG A 47 10.56 14.60 9.59
C ARG A 47 10.16 15.59 8.50
N ARG A 48 9.04 15.35 7.80
CA ARG A 48 8.50 16.25 6.76
C ARG A 48 8.14 17.61 7.35
N ILE A 49 7.37 17.61 8.44
CA ILE A 49 7.01 18.82 9.18
C ILE A 49 8.27 19.60 9.58
N TYR A 50 9.24 18.92 10.21
CA TYR A 50 10.47 19.55 10.66
C TYR A 50 11.24 20.21 9.50
N SER A 51 11.36 19.52 8.37
CA SER A 51 12.03 20.04 7.16
C SER A 51 11.37 21.32 6.65
N HIS A 52 10.03 21.35 6.61
CA HIS A 52 9.27 22.53 6.19
C HIS A 52 9.37 23.69 7.21
N GLU A 53 9.30 23.38 8.50
CA GLU A 53 9.43 24.37 9.56
C GLU A 53 10.83 24.96 9.67
N GLU A 54 11.87 24.21 9.28
CA GLU A 54 13.27 24.58 9.48
C GLU A 54 13.63 25.92 8.84
N VAL A 55 13.13 26.19 7.63
CA VAL A 55 13.35 27.45 6.90
C VAL A 55 12.87 28.64 7.72
N CYS A 56 11.72 28.52 8.37
CA CYS A 56 11.13 29.60 9.15
C CYS A 56 11.73 29.70 10.54
N ARG A 57 11.95 28.55 11.18
CA ARG A 57 12.61 28.45 12.49
C ARG A 57 14.02 29.01 12.48
N LYS A 58 14.80 28.77 11.42
CA LYS A 58 16.16 29.33 11.26
C LYS A 58 16.20 30.71 10.60
N GLY A 59 15.11 31.11 9.94
CA GLY A 59 14.97 32.38 9.25
C GLY A 59 14.09 33.36 10.02
N LYS A 60 12.88 33.59 9.50
CA LYS A 60 11.98 34.67 9.92
C LYS A 60 11.56 34.60 11.40
N CYS A 61 11.46 33.40 11.97
CA CYS A 61 10.99 33.17 13.33
C CYS A 61 12.12 32.88 14.32
N LYS A 62 13.39 33.01 13.88
CA LYS A 62 14.57 32.64 14.67
C LYS A 62 14.64 33.34 16.03
N ALA A 63 14.42 34.65 16.08
CA ALA A 63 14.52 35.40 17.33
C ALA A 63 13.48 34.94 18.38
N LEU A 64 12.25 34.63 17.94
CA LEU A 64 11.20 34.10 18.80
C LEU A 64 11.53 32.67 19.26
N HIS A 65 12.06 31.84 18.36
CA HIS A 65 12.51 30.49 18.68
C HIS A 65 13.64 30.47 19.72
N GLU A 66 14.68 31.31 19.55
CA GLU A 66 15.81 31.43 20.47
C GLU A 66 15.37 31.96 21.83
N SER A 67 14.41 32.90 21.87
CA SER A 67 13.81 33.40 23.11
C SER A 67 13.11 32.29 23.91
N LEU A 68 12.40 31.38 23.23
CA LEU A 68 11.73 30.24 23.88
C LEU A 68 12.74 29.21 24.40
N ILE A 69 13.82 28.92 23.66
CA ILE A 69 14.84 27.94 24.07
C ILE A 69 15.69 28.46 25.23
N ASN A 70 16.13 29.72 25.17
CA ASN A 70 17.02 30.30 26.17
C ASN A 70 16.32 30.65 27.49
N GLY A 71 15.00 30.47 27.54
CA GLY A 71 14.16 30.87 28.65
C GLY A 71 13.74 32.33 28.50
N THR A 72 12.43 32.54 28.50
CA THR A 72 11.82 33.86 28.67
C THR A 72 11.22 33.95 30.07
N GLU A 73 11.01 35.16 30.57
CA GLU A 73 10.34 35.37 31.86
C GLU A 73 8.98 34.66 31.84
N THR A 74 8.60 34.00 32.95
CA THR A 74 7.41 33.13 33.02
C THR A 74 6.12 33.85 32.61
N ASP A 75 6.03 35.14 32.91
CA ASP A 75 4.93 36.04 32.54
C ASP A 75 4.87 36.36 31.03
N LYS A 76 6.00 36.24 30.32
CA LYS A 76 6.12 36.50 28.88
C LYS A 76 6.14 35.24 28.02
N PHE A 77 6.23 34.05 28.63
CA PHE A 77 6.29 32.78 27.91
C PHE A 77 5.10 32.57 26.98
N ASN A 78 3.88 32.72 27.49
CA ASN A 78 2.66 32.49 26.72
C ASN A 78 2.54 33.46 25.52
N ASP A 79 2.91 34.72 25.72
CA ASP A 79 2.86 35.73 24.65
C ASP A 79 3.96 35.48 23.61
N THR A 80 5.16 35.08 24.04
CA THR A 80 6.25 34.70 23.13
C THR A 80 5.87 33.46 22.32
N MET A 81 5.23 32.47 22.94
CA MET A 81 4.74 31.26 22.28
C MET A 81 3.69 31.60 21.22
N LYS A 82 2.69 32.43 21.57
CA LYS A 82 1.67 32.89 20.60
C LYS A 82 2.29 33.63 19.42
N GLN A 83 3.27 34.50 19.66
CA GLN A 83 3.98 35.21 18.59
C GLN A 83 4.78 34.25 17.71
N TYR A 84 5.43 33.24 18.31
CA TYR A 84 6.14 32.21 17.58
C TYR A 84 5.19 31.39 16.70
N ASP A 85 4.06 30.94 17.25
CA ASP A 85 3.07 30.17 16.49
C ASP A 85 2.49 30.98 15.33
N ALA A 86 2.16 32.26 15.55
CA ALA A 86 1.72 33.16 14.49
C ALA A 86 2.80 33.37 13.41
N CYS A 87 4.08 33.43 13.81
CA CYS A 87 5.19 33.51 12.86
C CYS A 87 5.36 32.22 12.04
N MET A 88 5.14 31.06 12.65
CA MET A 88 5.30 29.73 12.04
C MET A 88 4.11 29.34 11.15
N GLU A 89 2.94 29.95 11.31
CA GLU A 89 1.71 29.64 10.56
C GLU A 89 1.93 29.54 9.04
N PRO A 90 2.60 30.49 8.36
CA PRO A 90 2.81 30.42 6.90
C PRO A 90 3.64 29.20 6.46
N CYS A 91 4.40 28.60 7.37
CA CYS A 91 5.32 27.50 7.12
C CYS A 91 4.70 26.15 7.50
N ARG A 92 3.74 26.17 8.43
CA ARG A 92 2.91 25.01 8.78
C ARG A 92 1.75 24.80 7.82
N LYS A 93 1.18 25.88 7.27
CA LYS A 93 0.04 25.81 6.36
C LYS A 93 0.24 24.88 5.14
N PRO A 94 1.41 24.87 4.45
CA PRO A 94 1.65 23.93 3.35
C PRO A 94 1.66 22.46 3.76
N VAL A 95 1.93 22.17 5.04
CA VAL A 95 1.99 20.82 5.62
C VAL A 95 0.89 20.56 6.65
N ALA A 96 -0.23 21.29 6.54
CA ALA A 96 -1.35 21.18 7.48
C ALA A 96 -1.88 19.74 7.54
N ARG A 97 -1.94 19.06 6.38
CA ARG A 97 -2.38 17.67 6.27
C ARG A 97 -1.49 16.71 7.06
N GLU A 98 -0.18 16.92 7.05
CA GLU A 98 0.77 16.10 7.81
C GLU A 98 0.57 16.27 9.33
N PHE A 99 0.26 17.50 9.77
CA PHE A 99 -0.11 17.74 11.17
C PHE A 99 -1.42 17.04 11.54
N ASP A 100 -2.43 17.11 10.67
CA ASP A 100 -3.72 16.44 10.90
C ASP A 100 -3.53 14.93 10.99
N LEU A 101 -2.81 14.30 10.04
CA LEU A 101 -2.48 12.88 10.09
C LEU A 101 -1.72 12.50 11.37
N LEU A 102 -0.74 13.31 11.80
CA LEU A 102 0.01 13.05 13.03
C LEU A 102 -0.90 13.08 14.26
N SER A 103 -1.86 14.01 14.30
CA SER A 103 -2.89 14.11 15.34
C SER A 103 -3.87 12.94 15.34
N GLU A 104 -4.31 12.50 14.15
CA GLU A 104 -5.15 11.31 14.00
C GLU A 104 -4.45 10.05 14.52
N ILE A 105 -3.20 9.82 14.11
CA ILE A 105 -2.43 8.66 14.57
C ILE A 105 -2.20 8.73 16.10
N GLY A 106 -1.94 9.92 16.64
CA GLY A 106 -1.77 10.14 18.07
C GLY A 106 -2.99 9.77 18.92
N ARG A 107 -4.20 9.82 18.34
CA ARG A 107 -5.46 9.49 19.01
C ARG A 107 -5.89 8.02 18.85
N LYS A 108 -5.26 7.25 17.95
CA LYS A 108 -5.66 5.86 17.67
C LYS A 108 -5.79 4.98 18.92
N GLU A 109 -4.82 5.05 19.84
CA GLU A 109 -4.77 4.18 21.01
C GLU A 109 -6.03 4.32 21.89
N ASP A 110 -6.41 5.57 22.21
CA ASP A 110 -7.58 5.86 23.04
C ASP A 110 -8.88 5.41 22.37
N TYR A 111 -9.06 5.73 21.09
CA TYR A 111 -10.28 5.36 20.36
C TYR A 111 -10.35 3.87 20.06
N TRP A 112 -9.23 3.20 19.79
CA TRP A 112 -9.17 1.76 19.62
C TRP A 112 -9.58 1.04 20.91
N LYS A 113 -9.07 1.49 22.06
CA LYS A 113 -9.49 0.97 23.37
C LYS A 113 -11.00 1.13 23.56
N ASN A 114 -11.56 2.30 23.28
CA ASN A 114 -13.00 2.54 23.41
C ASN A 114 -13.82 1.65 22.46
N LEU A 115 -13.42 1.51 21.20
CA LEU A 115 -14.05 0.63 20.23
C LEU A 115 -14.07 -0.83 20.72
N MET A 116 -12.95 -1.32 21.24
CA MET A 116 -12.85 -2.67 21.79
C MET A 116 -13.72 -2.86 23.03
N GLU A 117 -13.79 -1.87 23.92
CA GLU A 117 -14.70 -1.91 25.07
C GLU A 117 -16.17 -1.96 24.63
N VAL A 118 -16.57 -1.20 23.61
CA VAL A 118 -17.92 -1.28 23.02
C VAL A 118 -18.18 -2.67 22.44
N LYS A 119 -17.23 -3.19 21.66
CA LYS A 119 -17.32 -4.54 21.06
C LYS A 119 -17.50 -5.63 22.11
N GLU A 120 -16.74 -5.56 23.22
CA GLU A 120 -16.75 -6.56 24.28
C GLU A 120 -17.95 -6.46 25.22
N LYS A 121 -18.37 -5.24 25.57
CA LYS A 121 -19.46 -5.02 26.55
C LYS A 121 -20.84 -4.98 25.90
N MET A 122 -20.92 -4.71 24.59
CA MET A 122 -22.18 -4.57 23.86
C MET A 122 -22.26 -5.58 22.71
N SER A 123 -21.77 -5.22 21.52
CA SER A 123 -21.76 -6.12 20.36
C SER A 123 -20.80 -5.64 19.26
N LEU A 124 -20.54 -6.52 18.28
CA LEU A 124 -19.83 -6.16 17.04
C LEU A 124 -20.53 -5.00 16.30
N HIS A 125 -21.86 -5.06 16.21
CA HIS A 125 -22.66 -4.06 15.54
C HIS A 125 -22.55 -2.69 16.22
N ASP A 126 -22.61 -2.65 17.55
CA ASP A 126 -22.45 -1.41 18.31
C ASP A 126 -21.05 -0.80 18.13
N ALA A 127 -20.02 -1.62 17.97
CA ALA A 127 -18.67 -1.15 17.66
C ALA A 127 -18.59 -0.52 16.25
N VAL A 128 -19.27 -1.11 15.26
CA VAL A 128 -19.39 -0.52 13.92
C VAL A 128 -20.13 0.81 13.98
N ILE A 129 -21.22 0.91 14.76
CA ILE A 129 -21.95 2.18 14.97
C ILE A 129 -21.02 3.21 15.61
N TYR A 130 -20.31 2.84 16.68
CA TYR A 130 -19.35 3.73 17.34
C TYR A 130 -18.32 4.29 16.34
N TRP A 131 -17.77 3.44 15.46
CA TRP A 131 -16.90 3.91 14.39
C TRP A 131 -17.57 4.98 13.51
N THR A 132 -18.83 4.81 13.13
CA THR A 132 -19.53 5.82 12.31
C THR A 132 -19.69 7.18 13.00
N GLU A 133 -19.72 7.20 14.33
CA GLU A 133 -19.79 8.43 15.12
C GLU A 133 -18.44 9.17 15.17
N ILE A 134 -17.33 8.43 15.14
CA ILE A 134 -15.98 8.98 15.31
C ILE A 134 -15.16 9.07 14.02
N LYS A 135 -15.59 8.45 12.92
CA LYS A 135 -14.77 8.31 11.70
C LYS A 135 -14.29 9.65 11.12
N GLU A 136 -15.05 10.72 11.30
CA GLU A 136 -14.68 12.07 10.85
C GLU A 136 -13.45 12.61 11.60
N ASP A 137 -13.19 12.13 12.82
CA ASP A 137 -11.96 12.43 13.56
C ASP A 137 -10.73 11.77 12.93
N PHE A 138 -10.90 10.79 12.05
CA PHE A 138 -9.87 10.00 11.35
C PHE A 138 -9.97 10.13 9.82
N LYS A 139 -10.54 11.25 9.34
CA LYS A 139 -10.86 11.44 7.92
C LYS A 139 -9.64 11.28 7.01
N ASN A 140 -8.47 11.80 7.37
CA ASN A 140 -7.30 11.70 6.49
C ASN A 140 -6.80 10.26 6.37
N LEU A 141 -6.79 9.50 7.48
CA LEU A 141 -6.46 8.08 7.46
C LEU A 141 -7.51 7.26 6.67
N GLU A 142 -8.79 7.59 6.80
CA GLU A 142 -9.85 6.96 6.01
C GLU A 142 -9.67 7.22 4.50
N GLU A 143 -9.32 8.45 4.12
CA GLU A 143 -9.03 8.81 2.73
C GLU A 143 -7.83 8.02 2.18
N GLU A 144 -6.75 7.87 2.94
CA GLU A 144 -5.59 7.08 2.52
C GLU A 144 -5.92 5.59 2.37
N GLU A 145 -6.68 5.01 3.31
CA GLU A 145 -7.12 3.61 3.21
C GLU A 145 -8.06 3.41 2.02
N THR A 146 -8.97 4.35 1.76
CA THR A 146 -9.87 4.28 0.59
C THR A 146 -9.10 4.35 -0.72
N LYS A 147 -8.10 5.22 -0.84
CA LYS A 147 -7.23 5.28 -2.01
C LYS A 147 -6.47 3.96 -2.21
N TYR A 148 -5.92 3.42 -1.13
CA TYR A 148 -5.23 2.13 -1.15
C TYR A 148 -6.16 1.00 -1.64
N GLU A 149 -7.39 0.91 -1.12
CA GLU A 149 -8.37 -0.09 -1.50
C GLU A 149 -8.76 0.03 -2.99
N LEU A 150 -8.92 1.26 -3.49
CA LEU A 150 -9.19 1.50 -4.91
C LEU A 150 -8.02 1.04 -5.79
N ILE A 151 -6.80 1.42 -5.43
CA ILE A 151 -5.58 1.02 -6.17
C ILE A 151 -5.44 -0.50 -6.18
N GLN A 152 -5.60 -1.15 -5.03
CA GLN A 152 -5.55 -2.62 -4.93
C GLN A 152 -6.61 -3.29 -5.81
N THR A 153 -7.82 -2.73 -5.86
CA THR A 153 -8.88 -3.23 -6.73
C THR A 153 -8.50 -3.08 -8.21
N THR A 154 -7.86 -1.97 -8.59
CA THR A 154 -7.37 -1.76 -9.95
C THR A 154 -6.21 -2.69 -10.32
N LEU A 155 -5.29 -2.96 -9.39
CA LEU A 155 -4.13 -3.83 -9.62
C LEU A 155 -4.48 -5.32 -9.57
N ARG A 156 -5.56 -5.71 -8.90
CA ARG A 156 -5.98 -7.10 -8.87
C ARG A 156 -6.35 -7.57 -10.29
N LEU A 157 -5.79 -8.71 -10.70
CA LEU A 157 -6.20 -9.36 -11.94
C LEU A 157 -7.66 -9.83 -11.84
N THR A 158 -8.43 -9.52 -12.86
CA THR A 158 -9.77 -10.08 -13.06
C THR A 158 -9.67 -11.58 -13.37
N GLU A 159 -10.78 -12.32 -13.21
CA GLU A 159 -10.81 -13.75 -13.60
C GLU A 159 -10.47 -13.97 -15.09
N GLU A 160 -10.79 -12.99 -15.95
CA GLU A 160 -10.47 -13.04 -17.37
C GLU A 160 -8.97 -12.82 -17.61
N GLU A 161 -8.38 -11.79 -16.99
CA GLU A 161 -6.94 -11.54 -17.05
C GLU A 161 -6.13 -12.72 -16.49
N GLN A 162 -6.62 -13.40 -15.45
CA GLN A 162 -5.98 -14.60 -14.91
C GLN A 162 -5.99 -15.76 -15.91
N LYS A 163 -7.14 -16.04 -16.54
CA LYS A 163 -7.23 -17.08 -17.59
C LYS A 163 -6.36 -16.75 -18.79
N GLN A 164 -6.35 -15.48 -19.19
CA GLN A 164 -5.49 -14.98 -20.27
C GLN A 164 -4.01 -15.19 -19.92
N LEU A 165 -3.59 -14.87 -18.70
CA LEU A 165 -2.24 -15.13 -18.23
C LEU A 165 -1.89 -16.63 -18.29
N GLU A 166 -2.77 -17.50 -17.80
CA GLU A 166 -2.57 -18.96 -17.85
C GLU A 166 -2.43 -19.50 -19.29
N GLU A 167 -3.24 -18.97 -20.22
CA GLU A 167 -3.18 -19.32 -21.64
C GLU A 167 -1.87 -18.85 -22.28
N LEU A 168 -1.51 -17.58 -22.10
CA LEU A 168 -0.26 -17.00 -22.59
C LEU A 168 0.95 -17.81 -22.09
N GLU A 169 1.00 -18.12 -20.80
CA GLU A 169 2.08 -18.92 -20.23
C GLU A 169 2.12 -20.35 -20.79
N SER A 170 0.96 -20.96 -21.02
CA SER A 170 0.87 -22.30 -21.62
C SER A 170 1.46 -22.31 -23.02
N GLU A 171 1.12 -21.31 -23.84
CA GLU A 171 1.62 -21.18 -25.20
C GLU A 171 3.11 -20.85 -25.24
N ILE A 172 3.59 -19.98 -24.35
CA ILE A 172 5.02 -19.68 -24.19
C ILE A 172 5.78 -20.96 -23.82
N ARG A 173 5.32 -21.72 -22.81
CA ARG A 173 5.95 -22.99 -22.41
C ARG A 173 5.95 -24.02 -23.54
N LYS A 174 4.88 -24.07 -24.33
CA LYS A 174 4.80 -24.95 -25.50
C LYS A 174 5.84 -24.56 -26.56
N GLN A 175 5.97 -23.26 -26.86
CA GLN A 175 6.97 -22.78 -27.81
C GLN A 175 8.39 -23.04 -27.28
N ASP A 176 8.63 -22.82 -25.99
CA ASP A 176 9.91 -23.14 -25.36
C ASP A 176 10.29 -24.62 -25.57
N SER A 177 9.35 -25.54 -25.36
CA SER A 177 9.58 -26.96 -25.60
C SER A 177 9.89 -27.29 -27.08
N ILE A 178 9.20 -26.64 -28.02
CA ILE A 178 9.44 -26.79 -29.47
C ILE A 178 10.85 -26.31 -29.83
N CYS A 179 11.26 -25.16 -29.29
CA CYS A 179 12.59 -24.61 -29.51
C CYS A 179 13.67 -25.51 -28.91
N GLU A 180 13.50 -25.92 -27.65
CA GLU A 180 14.50 -26.69 -26.92
C GLU A 180 14.68 -28.12 -27.44
N ASN A 181 13.59 -28.81 -27.76
CA ASN A 181 13.58 -30.23 -28.13
C ASN A 181 13.40 -30.45 -29.63
N GLY A 182 13.27 -29.39 -30.42
CA GLY A 182 13.14 -29.46 -31.88
C GLY A 182 14.18 -28.58 -32.55
N GLU A 183 13.85 -27.31 -32.78
CA GLU A 183 14.62 -26.43 -33.66
C GLU A 183 16.07 -26.22 -33.20
N CYS A 184 16.30 -26.09 -31.89
CA CYS A 184 17.61 -25.83 -31.30
C CYS A 184 18.24 -27.06 -30.63
N GLU A 185 17.63 -28.24 -30.75
CA GLU A 185 18.10 -29.47 -30.10
C GLU A 185 19.55 -29.82 -30.48
N THR A 186 19.87 -29.66 -31.77
CA THR A 186 21.20 -29.95 -32.32
C THR A 186 22.30 -29.07 -31.74
N LEU A 187 21.96 -27.90 -31.18
CA LEU A 187 22.88 -27.02 -30.46
C LEU A 187 22.87 -27.29 -28.96
N ARG A 188 21.72 -27.72 -28.40
CA ARG A 188 21.55 -28.03 -26.97
C ARG A 188 22.36 -29.26 -26.54
N ILE A 189 22.24 -30.38 -27.26
CA ILE A 189 22.88 -31.64 -26.88
C ILE A 189 24.42 -31.49 -26.79
N PRO A 190 25.12 -30.92 -27.79
CA PRO A 190 26.57 -30.73 -27.70
C PRO A 190 26.99 -29.75 -26.60
N LEU A 191 26.18 -28.73 -26.30
CA LEU A 191 26.44 -27.79 -25.21
C LEU A 191 26.46 -28.51 -23.85
N LEU A 192 25.50 -29.41 -23.60
CA LEU A 192 25.40 -30.17 -22.34
C LEU A 192 26.57 -31.15 -22.12
N LEU A 193 27.22 -31.59 -23.20
CA LEU A 193 28.34 -32.53 -23.16
C LEU A 193 29.70 -31.84 -23.16
N GLN A 194 29.74 -30.50 -23.26
CA GLN A 194 30.99 -29.76 -23.37
C GLN A 194 31.69 -29.61 -22.02
N THR A 195 32.99 -29.88 -21.99
CA THR A 195 33.83 -29.80 -20.78
C THR A 195 34.82 -28.64 -20.84
N GLU A 196 35.13 -28.12 -22.04
CA GLU A 196 36.00 -26.96 -22.18
C GLU A 196 35.22 -25.64 -22.12
N VAL A 197 35.63 -24.74 -21.22
CA VAL A 197 34.94 -23.47 -20.93
C VAL A 197 34.80 -22.56 -22.15
N LYS A 198 35.84 -22.44 -22.98
CA LYS A 198 35.83 -21.55 -24.15
C LYS A 198 34.86 -22.06 -25.23
N GLU A 199 34.89 -23.35 -25.50
CA GLU A 199 33.97 -23.97 -26.44
C GLU A 199 32.52 -23.98 -25.92
N ALA A 200 32.32 -24.15 -24.61
CA ALA A 200 31.02 -24.06 -23.97
C ALA A 200 30.41 -22.65 -24.14
N ALA A 201 31.21 -21.60 -23.94
CA ALA A 201 30.76 -20.22 -24.14
C ALA A 201 30.34 -19.95 -25.59
N SER A 202 31.13 -20.40 -26.57
CA SER A 202 30.77 -20.24 -27.99
C SER A 202 29.50 -21.00 -28.36
N ARG A 203 29.31 -22.22 -27.84
CA ARG A 203 28.10 -23.02 -28.08
C ARG A 203 26.88 -22.43 -27.37
N ALA A 204 27.05 -21.90 -26.16
CA ALA A 204 26.00 -21.22 -25.42
C ALA A 204 25.48 -19.99 -26.18
N LEU A 205 26.37 -19.22 -26.80
CA LEU A 205 25.98 -18.09 -27.64
C LEU A 205 25.15 -18.56 -28.85
N GLN A 206 25.62 -19.57 -29.58
CA GLN A 206 24.88 -20.13 -30.74
C GLN A 206 23.52 -20.69 -30.34
N TYR A 207 23.44 -21.40 -29.21
CA TYR A 207 22.20 -21.92 -28.68
C TYR A 207 21.24 -20.78 -28.28
N SER A 208 21.75 -19.74 -27.61
CA SER A 208 20.97 -18.56 -27.23
C SER A 208 20.40 -17.85 -28.45
N GLU A 209 21.20 -17.64 -29.51
CA GLU A 209 20.74 -17.01 -30.76
C GLU A 209 19.65 -17.84 -31.46
N CYS A 210 19.76 -19.18 -31.41
CA CYS A 210 18.73 -20.07 -31.93
C CYS A 210 17.43 -19.93 -31.13
N MET A 211 17.53 -19.99 -29.79
CA MET A 211 16.39 -19.86 -28.89
C MET A 211 15.69 -18.51 -29.05
N GLU A 212 16.46 -17.42 -29.16
CA GLU A 212 15.92 -16.09 -29.38
C GLU A 212 15.09 -16.03 -30.68
N LYS A 213 15.64 -16.51 -31.80
CA LYS A 213 14.93 -16.56 -33.09
C LYS A 213 13.69 -17.43 -33.02
N CYS A 214 13.78 -18.63 -32.45
CA CYS A 214 12.65 -19.55 -32.35
C CYS A 214 11.52 -19.00 -31.47
N LYS A 215 11.85 -18.26 -30.39
CA LYS A 215 10.86 -17.64 -29.50
C LYS A 215 10.25 -16.36 -30.03
N GLN A 216 10.75 -15.77 -31.13
CA GLN A 216 10.18 -14.54 -31.70
C GLN A 216 8.68 -14.66 -32.02
N VAL A 217 8.20 -15.85 -32.38
CA VAL A 217 6.78 -16.08 -32.70
C VAL A 217 5.84 -15.88 -31.49
N VAL A 218 6.36 -16.01 -30.27
CA VAL A 218 5.63 -15.76 -29.01
C VAL A 218 6.11 -14.49 -28.29
N ALA A 219 6.97 -13.67 -28.89
CA ALA A 219 7.52 -12.48 -28.22
C ALA A 219 6.43 -11.49 -27.76
N HIS A 220 5.38 -11.29 -28.56
CA HIS A 220 4.24 -10.45 -28.15
C HIS A 220 3.50 -11.04 -26.93
N LYS A 221 3.34 -12.37 -26.87
CA LYS A 221 2.70 -13.08 -25.76
C LYS A 221 3.51 -12.99 -24.48
N VAL A 222 4.84 -13.08 -24.60
CA VAL A 222 5.76 -12.86 -23.47
C VAL A 222 5.56 -11.46 -22.90
N LYS A 223 5.54 -10.43 -23.74
CA LYS A 223 5.32 -9.04 -23.30
C LYS A 223 3.98 -8.87 -22.58
N GLU A 224 2.91 -9.42 -23.13
CA GLU A 224 1.56 -9.35 -22.55
C GLU A 224 1.48 -10.10 -21.20
N ALA A 225 2.11 -11.27 -21.09
CA ALA A 225 2.21 -12.00 -19.83
C ALA A 225 3.04 -11.25 -18.78
N GLU A 226 4.12 -10.57 -19.19
CA GLU A 226 4.94 -9.74 -18.31
C GLU A 226 4.18 -8.52 -17.77
N GLU A 227 3.34 -7.88 -18.58
CA GLU A 227 2.48 -6.76 -18.17
C GLU A 227 1.47 -7.20 -17.10
N LEU A 228 0.79 -8.34 -17.31
CA LEU A 228 -0.14 -8.91 -16.32
C LEU A 228 0.57 -9.31 -15.01
N LYS A 229 1.77 -9.89 -15.10
CA LYS A 229 2.58 -10.23 -13.93
C LYS A 229 3.05 -8.99 -13.18
N ALA A 230 3.50 -7.96 -13.89
CA ALA A 230 3.91 -6.71 -13.27
C ALA A 230 2.77 -6.07 -12.47
N LYS A 231 1.55 -6.10 -12.99
CA LYS A 231 0.34 -5.64 -12.29
C LYS A 231 0.11 -6.41 -10.97
N GLU A 232 0.26 -7.73 -10.99
CA GLU A 232 0.17 -8.57 -9.78
C GLU A 232 1.31 -8.31 -8.78
N ASP A 233 2.54 -8.19 -9.26
CA ASP A 233 3.71 -7.90 -8.41
C ASP A 233 3.59 -6.55 -7.72
N TRP A 234 3.00 -5.55 -8.39
CA TRP A 234 2.74 -4.25 -7.79
C TRP A 234 1.68 -4.31 -6.69
N SER A 235 0.63 -5.10 -6.89
CA SER A 235 -0.39 -5.35 -5.85
C SER A 235 0.27 -5.96 -4.61
N LYS A 236 1.10 -7.00 -4.78
CA LYS A 236 1.85 -7.65 -3.69
C LYS A 236 2.80 -6.69 -2.99
N ASN A 237 3.60 -5.94 -3.74
CA ASN A 237 4.53 -4.96 -3.16
C ASN A 237 3.80 -3.90 -2.35
N MET A 238 2.63 -3.44 -2.82
CA MET A 238 1.81 -2.49 -2.06
C MET A 238 1.27 -3.08 -0.76
N GLU A 239 0.86 -4.34 -0.75
CA GLU A 239 0.43 -5.04 0.47
C GLU A 239 1.56 -5.12 1.50
N GLU A 240 2.77 -5.48 1.05
CA GLU A 240 3.97 -5.53 1.89
C GLU A 240 4.34 -4.16 2.45
N ILE A 241 4.40 -3.13 1.60
CA ILE A 241 4.71 -1.76 2.03
C ILE A 241 3.66 -1.24 3.02
N ARG A 242 2.37 -1.51 2.78
CA ARG A 242 1.32 -1.09 3.71
C ARG A 242 1.51 -1.72 5.08
N LYS A 243 1.84 -3.01 5.10
CA LYS A 243 2.02 -3.80 6.32
C LYS A 243 3.26 -3.37 7.11
N ASP A 244 4.39 -3.19 6.43
CA ASP A 244 5.68 -2.98 7.08
C ASP A 244 6.00 -1.50 7.31
N MET A 245 5.42 -0.59 6.50
CA MET A 245 5.67 0.85 6.56
C MET A 245 4.43 1.65 6.93
N SER A 246 3.50 1.86 5.99
CA SER A 246 2.19 2.47 6.24
C SER A 246 1.36 2.52 4.96
N VAL A 247 0.05 2.79 5.12
CA VAL A 247 -0.86 3.06 4.00
C VAL A 247 -0.38 4.22 3.12
N LEU A 248 0.16 5.29 3.71
CA LEU A 248 0.70 6.44 2.98
C LEU A 248 1.89 6.05 2.09
N HIS A 249 2.77 5.18 2.58
CA HIS A 249 3.91 4.70 1.78
C HIS A 249 3.45 3.82 0.62
N ALA A 250 2.46 2.95 0.84
CA ALA A 250 1.92 2.11 -0.21
C ALA A 250 1.29 2.96 -1.33
N VAL A 251 0.47 3.95 -0.97
CA VAL A 251 -0.13 4.88 -1.95
C VAL A 251 0.96 5.68 -2.68
N THR A 252 1.97 6.18 -1.96
CA THR A 252 3.09 6.91 -2.57
C THR A 252 3.90 6.03 -3.52
N TYR A 253 4.15 4.77 -3.17
CA TYR A 253 4.82 3.81 -4.05
C TYR A 253 4.07 3.66 -5.37
N TYR A 254 2.74 3.53 -5.32
CA TYR A 254 1.94 3.48 -6.53
C TYR A 254 2.04 4.76 -7.34
N ASP A 255 1.87 5.93 -6.70
CA ASP A 255 1.89 7.21 -7.40
C ASP A 255 3.22 7.51 -8.10
N LEU A 256 4.34 7.06 -7.54
CA LEU A 256 5.67 7.21 -8.15
C LEU A 256 5.91 6.24 -9.31
N ASN A 257 5.23 5.09 -9.32
CA ASN A 257 5.47 4.03 -10.31
C ASN A 257 4.37 3.91 -11.36
N LYS A 258 3.17 4.47 -11.15
CA LYS A 258 2.04 4.34 -12.09
C LYS A 258 2.33 4.76 -13.53
N GLY A 259 3.30 5.65 -13.74
CA GLY A 259 3.76 6.03 -15.09
C GLY A 259 4.46 4.91 -15.87
N TYR A 260 4.71 3.74 -15.25
CA TYR A 260 5.18 2.53 -15.93
C TYR A 260 4.04 1.55 -16.29
N LEU A 261 2.76 1.89 -16.00
CA LEU A 261 1.57 1.11 -16.43
C LEU A 261 0.90 1.66 -17.69
N ASP A 262 1.13 2.93 -18.01
CA ASP A 262 0.58 3.63 -19.19
C ASP A 262 1.52 3.53 -20.39
#